data_AF-R6QV92-F1
#
_entry.id   AF-R6QV92-F1
#
_cell.length_a   1.000
_cell.length_b   1.000
_cell.length_c   1.000
_cell.angle_alpha   90.00
_cell.angle_beta   90.00
_cell.angle_gamma   90.00
#
_symmetry.space_group_name_H-M   'P 1'
#
loop_
_entity.id
_entity.type
_entity.pdbx_description
1 polymer ?
#
loop_
_entity_poly.entity_id
_entity_poly.type
_entity_poly.pdbx_seq_one_letter_code
_entity_poly.pdbx_strand_id
1 'polypeptide(L)'
;MKKTIKKVLAAVLAATMIIGSMAVAAFAADTYNVAGAEGLCGVDWDPAQNQMKDNGDGTYSCTFTGVKAGTYEFKIATNGAWDNGEYNLEGDASSGGSNAKVTVDNDNSTVVVSFDGTKASVAVNPAADTTTGDASHTALFVVLAVAATAAVVTVAAKKRTVTE
;
A
#
# COMPACT_ATOMS: atom_id res chain seq x y z
N MET A 1 -2.98 -42.69 -40.83
CA MET A 1 -3.75 -43.28 -39.70
C MET A 1 -3.03 -42.96 -38.38
N LYS A 2 -3.79 -42.58 -37.34
CA LYS A 2 -3.44 -42.44 -35.90
C LYS A 2 -2.72 -41.12 -35.54
N LYS A 3 -3.42 -40.04 -35.17
CA LYS A 3 -4.17 -39.71 -33.93
C LYS A 3 -3.34 -38.80 -32.99
N THR A 4 -3.87 -37.62 -32.74
CA THR A 4 -3.51 -36.53 -31.80
C THR A 4 -3.43 -36.97 -30.33
N ILE A 5 -2.36 -36.60 -29.59
CA ILE A 5 -2.30 -36.50 -28.10
C ILE A 5 -1.18 -35.46 -27.73
N LYS A 6 -1.48 -34.19 -27.41
CA LYS A 6 -1.76 -33.58 -26.08
C LYS A 6 -0.60 -33.61 -25.05
N LYS A 7 -0.17 -32.39 -24.65
CA LYS A 7 0.11 -31.89 -23.28
C LYS A 7 1.56 -31.68 -22.77
N VAL A 8 1.83 -30.40 -22.47
CA VAL A 8 2.27 -29.85 -21.17
C VAL A 8 3.78 -29.57 -20.95
N LEU A 9 4.06 -28.27 -21.02
CA LEU A 9 4.94 -27.42 -20.20
C LEU A 9 5.40 -28.04 -18.85
N ALA A 10 6.69 -28.36 -18.73
CA ALA A 10 7.41 -28.41 -17.45
C ALA A 10 8.92 -28.56 -17.71
N ALA A 11 9.72 -27.55 -17.36
CA ALA A 11 11.15 -27.73 -17.09
C ALA A 11 11.43 -27.01 -15.76
N VAL A 12 11.85 -27.81 -14.79
CA VAL A 12 11.98 -27.53 -13.36
C VAL A 12 13.46 -27.66 -12.99
N LEU A 13 13.92 -26.76 -12.11
CA LEU A 13 15.13 -26.81 -11.28
C LEU A 13 16.52 -26.87 -11.95
N ALA A 14 17.36 -25.87 -11.68
CA ALA A 14 18.50 -26.00 -10.76
C ALA A 14 19.53 -24.87 -11.01
N ALA A 15 19.56 -23.87 -10.12
CA ALA A 15 20.71 -22.98 -9.96
C ALA A 15 20.94 -22.77 -8.46
N THR A 16 21.57 -23.79 -7.86
CA THR A 16 22.50 -23.74 -6.74
C THR A 16 22.30 -22.60 -5.71
N MET A 17 21.56 -22.92 -4.64
CA MET A 17 21.74 -22.32 -3.32
C MET A 17 23.20 -22.53 -2.88
N ILE A 18 23.99 -21.46 -2.93
CA ILE A 18 25.19 -21.31 -2.10
C ILE A 18 24.72 -20.50 -0.89
N ILE A 19 24.37 -21.20 0.19
CA ILE A 19 24.18 -20.58 1.50
C ILE A 19 25.59 -20.31 2.04
N GLY A 20 26.16 -19.19 1.61
CA GLY A 20 27.24 -18.56 2.34
C GLY A 20 26.64 -17.99 3.61
N SER A 21 26.89 -18.65 4.73
CA SER A 21 26.71 -18.12 6.08
C SER A 21 27.58 -16.89 6.28
N MET A 22 27.14 -15.76 5.73
CA MET A 22 27.57 -14.45 6.19
C MET A 22 26.69 -14.14 7.37
N ALA A 23 27.30 -14.04 8.56
CA ALA A 23 26.71 -13.30 9.65
C ALA A 23 26.45 -11.89 9.12
N VAL A 24 25.23 -11.65 8.65
CA VAL A 24 24.75 -10.29 8.41
C VAL A 24 24.75 -9.68 9.79
N ALA A 25 25.73 -8.82 10.06
CA ALA A 25 25.58 -7.85 11.12
C ALA A 25 24.23 -7.17 10.82
N ALA A 26 23.24 -7.42 11.67
CA ALA A 26 21.92 -6.81 11.54
C ALA A 26 22.11 -5.31 11.80
N PHE A 27 22.47 -4.57 10.76
CA PHE A 27 22.22 -3.14 10.74
C PHE A 27 20.72 -3.00 10.94
N ALA A 28 20.32 -2.26 11.96
CA ALA A 28 18.91 -1.93 12.13
C ALA A 28 18.46 -1.27 10.82
N ALA A 29 17.46 -1.87 10.17
CA ALA A 29 16.88 -1.27 8.99
C ALA A 29 16.27 0.08 9.39
N ASP A 30 16.33 1.04 8.48
CA ASP A 30 15.68 2.33 8.69
C ASP A 30 14.17 2.13 8.90
N THR A 31 13.61 2.92 9.81
CA THR A 31 12.16 3.04 9.97
C THR A 31 11.68 4.31 9.29
N TYR A 32 10.42 4.31 8.87
CA TYR A 32 9.79 5.47 8.26
C TYR A 32 8.53 5.82 9.01
N ASN A 33 8.23 7.11 9.11
CA ASN A 33 7.15 7.65 9.90
C ASN A 33 6.39 8.69 9.08
N VAL A 34 5.06 8.73 9.19
CA VAL A 34 4.26 9.77 8.55
C VAL A 34 4.01 10.91 9.54
N ALA A 35 4.53 12.09 9.22
CA ALA A 35 4.32 13.29 10.02
C ALA A 35 3.64 14.37 9.19
N GLY A 36 2.55 14.93 9.70
CA GLY A 36 1.73 15.86 8.96
C GLY A 36 0.66 16.49 9.83
N ALA A 37 -0.32 17.11 9.19
CA ALA A 37 -1.40 17.81 9.87
C ALA A 37 -2.16 16.90 10.84
N GLU A 38 -2.50 17.43 12.02
CA GLU A 38 -3.24 16.72 13.09
C GLU A 38 -4.52 16.03 12.57
N GLY A 39 -5.27 16.66 11.66
CA GLY A 39 -6.51 16.09 11.12
C GLY A 39 -6.33 14.81 10.28
N LEU A 40 -5.11 14.53 9.81
CA LEU A 40 -4.75 13.27 9.16
C LEU A 40 -4.01 12.33 10.12
N CYS A 41 -3.00 12.87 10.82
CA CYS A 41 -2.01 12.08 11.57
C CYS A 41 -2.35 11.90 13.05
N GLY A 42 -3.41 12.55 13.57
CA GLY A 42 -3.80 12.57 14.98
C GLY A 42 -2.89 13.42 15.88
N VAL A 43 -1.71 13.77 15.41
CA VAL A 43 -0.71 14.65 16.05
C VAL A 43 -0.12 15.56 14.98
N ASP A 44 0.22 16.80 15.34
CA ASP A 44 0.73 17.78 14.38
C ASP A 44 2.26 17.65 14.21
N TRP A 45 2.71 17.30 13.01
CA TRP A 45 4.11 17.31 12.57
C TRP A 45 5.13 16.61 13.49
N ASP A 46 4.73 15.53 14.17
CA ASP A 46 5.63 14.71 15.00
C ASP A 46 6.30 13.59 14.19
N PRO A 47 7.62 13.65 13.92
CA PRO A 47 8.33 12.66 13.12
C PRO A 47 8.47 11.30 13.82
N ALA A 48 8.28 11.23 15.14
CA ALA A 48 8.40 9.99 15.90
C ALA A 48 7.10 9.16 15.92
N GLN A 49 5.99 9.72 15.43
CA GLN A 49 4.68 9.08 15.45
C GLN A 49 4.34 8.43 14.11
N ASN A 50 3.25 7.65 14.08
CA ASN A 50 2.73 7.01 12.87
C ASN A 50 3.80 6.24 12.08
N GLN A 51 4.56 5.40 12.79
CA GLN A 51 5.57 4.55 12.17
C GLN A 51 4.89 3.64 11.14
N MET A 52 5.43 3.67 9.92
CA MET A 52 4.98 2.84 8.81
C MET A 52 5.34 1.38 9.07
N LYS A 53 4.44 0.49 8.68
CA LYS A 53 4.66 -0.94 8.65
C LYS A 53 5.53 -1.30 7.45
N ASP A 54 6.61 -2.03 7.68
CA ASP A 54 7.39 -2.70 6.63
C ASP A 54 6.56 -3.86 6.04
N ASN A 55 6.42 -3.87 4.71
CA ASN A 55 5.69 -4.91 3.98
C ASN A 55 6.58 -6.11 3.60
N GLY A 56 7.90 -6.03 3.83
CA GLY A 56 8.87 -7.09 3.56
C GLY A 56 9.33 -7.16 2.10
N ASP A 57 8.95 -6.21 1.27
CA ASP A 57 9.30 -6.10 -0.16
C ASP A 57 10.03 -4.79 -0.51
N GLY A 58 10.47 -4.04 0.52
CA GLY A 58 11.07 -2.71 0.38
C GLY A 58 10.06 -1.57 0.34
N THR A 59 8.77 -1.86 0.49
CA THR A 59 7.73 -0.84 0.65
C THR A 59 7.22 -0.76 2.09
N TYR A 60 6.74 0.42 2.46
CA TYR A 60 6.24 0.73 3.79
C TYR A 60 4.85 1.34 3.68
N SER A 61 3.97 1.09 4.65
CA SER A 61 2.61 1.63 4.65
C SER A 61 2.12 2.10 6.02
N CYS A 62 1.36 3.18 6.06
CA CYS A 62 0.62 3.64 7.23
C CYS A 62 -0.83 3.92 6.83
N THR A 63 -1.78 3.44 7.65
CA THR A 63 -3.22 3.57 7.38
C THR A 63 -3.88 4.44 8.44
N PHE A 64 -4.54 5.50 8.00
CA PHE A 64 -5.36 6.39 8.81
C PHE A 64 -6.83 6.13 8.49
N THR A 65 -7.66 5.97 9.52
CA THR A 65 -9.10 5.69 9.37
C THR A 65 -9.91 6.78 10.03
N GLY A 66 -11.16 6.97 9.61
CA GLY A 66 -12.01 8.01 10.19
C GLY A 66 -11.59 9.42 9.81
N VAL A 67 -10.82 9.58 8.71
CA VAL A 67 -10.31 10.89 8.28
C VAL A 67 -11.48 11.71 7.73
N LYS A 68 -11.58 12.96 8.17
CA LYS A 68 -12.63 13.90 7.72
C LYS A 68 -12.31 14.44 6.33
N ALA A 69 -13.33 14.97 5.67
CA ALA A 69 -13.13 15.69 4.42
C ALA A 69 -12.25 16.93 4.66
N GLY A 70 -11.29 17.17 3.77
CA GLY A 70 -10.31 18.25 3.90
C GLY A 70 -9.07 18.04 3.04
N THR A 71 -8.24 19.08 2.96
CA THR A 71 -6.90 18.98 2.39
C THR A 71 -5.88 18.96 3.52
N TYR A 72 -5.01 17.96 3.51
CA TYR A 72 -3.98 17.75 4.51
C TYR A 72 -2.60 17.75 3.89
N GLU A 73 -1.62 18.16 4.69
CA GLU A 73 -0.20 18.10 4.34
C GLU A 73 0.52 17.07 5.20
N PHE A 74 1.53 16.42 4.64
CA PHE A 74 2.39 15.48 5.36
C PHE A 74 3.78 15.35 4.69
N LYS A 75 4.67 14.66 5.38
CA LYS A 75 5.96 14.16 4.91
C LYS A 75 6.24 12.79 5.51
N ILE A 76 7.21 12.08 4.94
CA ILE A 76 7.81 10.89 5.54
C ILE A 76 9.11 11.29 6.22
N ALA A 77 9.30 10.91 7.48
CA ALA A 77 10.52 11.09 8.23
C ALA A 77 11.23 9.76 8.45
N THR A 78 12.56 9.76 8.40
CA THR A 78 13.38 8.56 8.65
C THR A 78 13.75 8.46 10.14
N ASN A 79 13.68 7.25 10.70
CA ASN A 79 14.14 6.94 12.06
C ASN A 79 13.59 7.88 13.15
N GLY A 80 12.33 8.32 13.01
CA GLY A 80 11.68 9.16 14.01
C GLY A 80 12.17 10.60 14.10
N ALA A 81 12.97 11.08 13.14
CA ALA A 81 13.56 12.42 13.19
C ALA A 81 13.68 13.07 11.80
N TRP A 82 13.65 14.40 11.76
CA TRP A 82 13.74 15.16 10.51
C TRP A 82 15.15 15.16 9.90
N ASP A 83 16.20 15.09 10.73
CA ASP A 83 17.60 15.17 10.26
C ASP A 83 18.13 13.88 9.60
N ASN A 84 17.33 12.81 9.58
CA ASN A 84 17.72 11.50 9.03
C ASN A 84 17.22 11.28 7.59
N GLY A 85 16.52 12.25 7.01
CA GLY A 85 15.94 12.16 5.68
C GLY A 85 14.43 12.42 5.71
N GLU A 86 13.99 13.19 4.72
CA GLU A 86 12.60 13.58 4.53
C GLU A 86 12.15 13.25 3.12
N TYR A 87 10.92 12.77 2.97
CA TYR A 87 10.36 12.46 1.65
C TYR A 87 8.93 12.96 1.49
N ASN A 88 8.55 13.22 0.24
CA ASN A 88 7.21 13.62 -0.17
C ASN A 88 6.75 12.80 -1.40
N LEU A 89 5.71 13.25 -2.12
CA LEU A 89 5.21 12.57 -3.34
C LEU A 89 6.18 12.62 -4.53
N GLU A 90 7.13 13.55 -4.51
CA GLU A 90 8.09 13.81 -5.58
C GLU A 90 9.46 13.15 -5.30
N GLY A 91 9.76 12.82 -4.05
CA GLY A 91 10.98 12.13 -3.65
C GLY A 91 11.60 12.72 -2.39
N ASP A 92 12.93 12.80 -2.37
CA ASP A 92 13.68 13.47 -1.31
C ASP A 92 13.23 14.94 -1.17
N ALA A 93 12.95 15.33 0.07
CA ALA A 93 12.54 16.66 0.47
C ALA A 93 13.46 17.25 1.57
N SER A 94 14.59 16.59 1.85
CA SER A 94 15.52 16.92 2.95
C SER A 94 16.20 18.28 2.76
N SER A 95 16.21 18.81 1.54
CA SER A 95 16.79 20.13 1.21
C SER A 95 15.76 21.26 1.20
N GLY A 96 14.76 21.22 2.08
CA GLY A 96 13.67 22.20 2.12
C GLY A 96 12.60 21.96 1.04
N GLY A 97 12.41 20.70 0.63
CA GLY A 97 11.37 20.31 -0.31
C GLY A 97 9.95 20.54 0.26
N SER A 98 9.00 20.72 -0.65
CA SER A 98 7.59 20.97 -0.30
C SER A 98 6.95 19.79 0.44
N ASN A 99 5.88 20.07 1.18
CA ASN A 99 5.06 19.04 1.81
C ASN A 99 4.23 18.27 0.76
N ALA A 100 3.99 16.99 1.01
CA ALA A 100 3.00 16.22 0.26
C ALA A 100 1.59 16.72 0.60
N LYS A 101 0.70 16.79 -0.40
CA LYS A 101 -0.70 17.17 -0.23
C LYS A 101 -1.62 16.00 -0.55
N VAL A 102 -2.63 15.79 0.29
CA VAL A 102 -3.73 14.85 0.03
C VAL A 102 -5.06 15.56 0.25
N THR A 103 -5.99 15.37 -0.69
CA THR A 103 -7.39 15.80 -0.54
C THR A 103 -8.25 14.59 -0.22
N VAL A 104 -9.06 14.72 0.81
CA VAL A 104 -10.07 13.75 1.22
C VAL A 104 -11.43 14.37 0.96
N ASP A 105 -12.21 13.79 0.05
CA ASP A 105 -13.49 14.37 -0.38
C ASP A 105 -14.66 14.03 0.55
N ASN A 106 -14.56 12.90 1.28
CA ASN A 106 -15.65 12.38 2.11
C ASN A 106 -15.21 12.17 3.55
N ASP A 107 -16.11 12.44 4.50
CA ASP A 107 -15.90 12.11 5.90
C ASP A 107 -15.76 10.59 6.10
N ASN A 108 -15.07 10.23 7.18
CA ASN A 108 -14.79 8.84 7.58
C ASN A 108 -14.00 8.03 6.53
N SER A 109 -13.26 8.70 5.65
CA SER A 109 -12.41 8.04 4.67
C SER A 109 -11.25 7.29 5.34
N THR A 110 -10.74 6.29 4.63
CA THR A 110 -9.46 5.62 4.94
C THR A 110 -8.39 6.18 4.02
N VAL A 111 -7.31 6.69 4.58
CA VAL A 111 -6.14 7.18 3.85
C VAL A 111 -4.98 6.22 4.08
N VAL A 112 -4.42 5.68 3.01
CA VAL A 112 -3.24 4.81 3.04
C VAL A 112 -2.08 5.57 2.43
N VAL A 113 -1.08 5.89 3.25
CA VAL A 113 0.19 6.47 2.80
C VAL A 113 1.16 5.31 2.62
N SER A 114 1.79 5.23 1.45
CA SER A 114 2.80 4.23 1.13
C SER A 114 4.11 4.90 0.75
N PHE A 115 5.24 4.22 0.98
CA PHE A 115 6.58 4.70 0.66
C PHE A 115 7.40 3.57 0.05
N ASP A 116 8.09 3.83 -1.07
CA ASP A 116 8.87 2.83 -1.82
C ASP A 116 10.39 2.92 -1.56
N GLY A 117 10.81 3.68 -0.54
CA GLY A 117 12.21 3.99 -0.28
C GLY A 117 12.73 5.22 -1.02
N THR A 118 11.97 5.76 -1.98
CA THR A 118 12.34 6.94 -2.77
C THR A 118 11.30 8.05 -2.68
N LYS A 119 10.02 7.73 -2.81
CA LYS A 119 8.91 8.69 -2.79
C LYS A 119 7.65 8.10 -2.16
N ALA A 120 6.80 8.98 -1.66
CA ALA A 120 5.50 8.60 -1.12
C ALA A 120 4.43 8.46 -2.21
N SER A 121 3.39 7.70 -1.92
CA SER A 121 2.14 7.65 -2.66
C SER A 121 0.96 7.56 -1.69
N VAL A 122 -0.23 7.99 -2.12
CA VAL A 122 -1.41 8.03 -1.26
C VAL A 122 -2.61 7.44 -1.98
N ALA A 123 -3.34 6.58 -1.29
CA ALA A 123 -4.66 6.13 -1.69
C ALA A 123 -5.70 6.63 -0.68
N VAL A 124 -6.76 7.25 -1.18
CA VAL A 124 -7.91 7.66 -0.37
C VAL A 124 -9.09 6.77 -0.75
N ASN A 125 -9.58 5.99 0.20
CA ASN A 125 -10.75 5.15 0.04
C ASN A 125 -11.89 5.75 0.88
N PRO A 126 -12.95 6.29 0.24
CA PRO A 126 -14.10 6.78 1.00
C PRO A 126 -14.73 5.63 1.79
N ALA A 127 -15.34 5.96 2.94
CA ALA A 127 -16.23 5.01 3.59
C ALA A 127 -17.29 4.56 2.59
N ALA A 128 -17.65 3.27 2.61
CA ALA A 128 -18.77 2.79 1.82
C ALA A 128 -20.01 3.60 2.23
N ASP A 129 -20.46 4.46 1.33
CA ASP A 129 -21.57 5.33 1.60
C ASP A 129 -22.82 4.44 1.71
N THR A 130 -23.38 4.28 2.91
CA THR A 130 -24.65 3.57 3.11
C THR A 130 -25.85 4.42 2.65
N THR A 131 -25.62 5.40 1.78
CA THR A 131 -26.65 6.16 1.08
C THR A 131 -27.28 5.27 0.01
N THR A 132 -28.31 4.55 0.44
CA THR A 132 -29.34 4.05 -0.47
C THR A 132 -29.94 5.24 -1.22
N GLY A 133 -29.55 5.38 -2.49
CA GLY A 133 -30.28 6.15 -3.50
C GLY A 133 -29.80 7.57 -3.75
N ASP A 134 -28.87 7.74 -4.70
CA ASP A 134 -29.20 8.41 -5.97
C ASP A 134 -28.16 8.03 -7.04
N ALA A 135 -28.64 7.60 -8.20
CA ALA A 135 -27.84 7.13 -9.31
C ALA A 135 -27.46 8.30 -10.21
N SER A 136 -26.40 9.04 -9.88
CA SER A 136 -25.74 9.92 -10.87
C SER A 136 -24.35 10.34 -10.41
N HIS A 137 -23.34 9.49 -10.67
CA HIS A 137 -21.96 9.81 -11.07
C HIS A 137 -21.06 8.57 -10.95
N THR A 138 -21.55 7.43 -11.44
CA THR A 138 -20.76 6.18 -11.46
C THR A 138 -19.97 6.15 -12.77
N ALA A 139 -18.68 6.53 -12.74
CA ALA A 139 -17.61 5.91 -13.54
C ALA A 139 -16.35 6.77 -13.61
N LEU A 140 -15.40 6.56 -12.68
CA LEU A 140 -13.99 6.38 -13.05
C LEU A 140 -13.18 5.68 -11.93
N PHE A 141 -13.67 4.55 -11.41
CA PHE A 141 -12.81 3.66 -10.62
C PHE A 141 -11.94 2.83 -11.57
N VAL A 142 -10.83 3.42 -12.04
CA VAL A 142 -9.73 2.66 -12.61
C VAL A 142 -9.00 1.99 -11.44
N VAL A 143 -9.50 0.82 -11.04
CA VAL A 143 -8.81 -0.07 -10.12
C VAL A 143 -7.63 -0.69 -10.87
N LEU A 144 -6.45 -0.06 -10.78
CA LEU A 144 -5.20 -0.73 -11.13
C LEU A 144 -4.78 -1.58 -9.92
N ALA A 145 -5.43 -2.74 -9.75
CA ALA A 145 -4.96 -3.78 -8.85
C ALA A 145 -3.73 -4.44 -9.47
N VAL A 146 -2.53 -4.06 -9.03
CA VAL A 146 -1.34 -4.90 -9.22
C VAL A 146 -1.36 -5.97 -8.14
N ALA A 147 -1.65 -7.19 -8.58
CA ALA A 147 -1.83 -8.37 -7.74
C ALA A 147 -0.50 -8.87 -7.14
N ALA A 148 -0.42 -8.90 -5.81
CA ALA A 148 0.40 -9.88 -5.10
C ALA A 148 -0.24 -11.26 -5.30
N THR A 149 0.47 -12.19 -5.93
CA THR A 149 -0.03 -13.55 -6.18
C THR A 149 0.57 -14.50 -5.15
N ALA A 150 -0.22 -14.96 -4.19
CA ALA A 150 0.05 -16.18 -3.44
C ALA A 150 -1.24 -16.84 -2.92
N ALA A 151 -1.60 -17.94 -3.60
CA ALA A 151 -2.19 -19.17 -3.08
C ALA A 151 -3.59 -19.22 -2.41
N VAL A 152 -4.49 -19.89 -3.15
CA VAL A 152 -5.36 -21.02 -2.75
C VAL A 152 -6.50 -20.78 -1.73
N VAL A 153 -7.76 -20.92 -2.19
CA VAL A 153 -8.67 -22.03 -1.83
C VAL A 153 -9.75 -22.17 -2.93
N THR A 154 -9.78 -23.33 -3.56
CA THR A 154 -10.88 -23.79 -4.42
C THR A 154 -11.98 -24.38 -3.56
N VAL A 155 -13.19 -23.82 -3.56
CA VAL A 155 -14.41 -24.55 -3.16
C VAL A 155 -15.28 -24.73 -4.39
N ALA A 156 -15.25 -25.94 -4.93
CA ALA A 156 -16.22 -26.44 -5.88
C ALA A 156 -17.30 -27.22 -5.11
N ALA A 157 -18.55 -26.75 -5.14
CA ALA A 157 -19.71 -27.60 -4.82
C ALA A 157 -21.02 -27.06 -5.43
N LYS A 158 -21.33 -27.57 -6.64
CA LYS A 158 -22.64 -28.05 -7.12
C LYS A 158 -23.86 -27.10 -7.01
N LYS A 159 -24.17 -26.37 -8.09
CA LYS A 159 -25.54 -25.88 -8.37
C LYS A 159 -26.47 -27.09 -8.59
N ARG A 160 -27.46 -27.31 -7.71
CA ARG A 160 -28.66 -28.09 -8.02
C ARG A 160 -29.57 -27.19 -8.87
N THR A 161 -29.84 -27.57 -10.11
CA THR A 161 -30.94 -27.03 -10.91
C THR A 161 -32.23 -27.71 -10.48
N VAL A 162 -33.16 -26.95 -9.92
CA VAL A 162 -34.58 -27.28 -9.85
C VAL A 162 -35.22 -26.63 -11.07
N THR A 163 -35.86 -27.43 -11.90
CA THR A 163 -36.83 -26.96 -12.89
C THR A 163 -38.12 -27.72 -12.59
N GLU A 164 -39.21 -26.96 -12.47
CA GLU A 164 -40.58 -27.45 -12.32
C GLU A 164 -41.04 -28.33 -13.50
#